data_AF-A0A8G1R3T2-F1
#
_entry.id   AF-A0A8G1R3T2-F1
#
_cell.length_a   1.000
_cell.length_b   1.000
_cell.length_c   1.000
_cell.angle_alpha   90.00
_cell.angle_beta   90.00
_cell.angle_gamma   90.00
#
_symmetry.space_group_name_H-M   'P 1'
#
loop_
_entity.id
_entity.type
_entity.pdbx_description
1 polymer ?
#
loop_
_entity_poly.entity_id
_entity_poly.type
_entity_poly.pdbx_seq_one_letter_code
_entity_poly.pdbx_strand_id
1 'polypeptide(L)'
;MSPTKEDIHFDDDAPILIVGGGPCGLLLAYLLAQLGRYGVNTLDDVIRSLLCERYPTRLQRGEVFWVNFITSLSGRQVGRLPYERIDPEVLESILMMIYNISQPEFEELVAKRLSKNNLVEIRKNHLFVGLVDVSYLGGYNNN
;
A
#
# COMPACT_ATOMS: atom_id res chain seq x y z
N MET A 1 33.22 20.52 -13.05
CA MET A 1 32.30 21.54 -12.50
C MET A 1 31.18 20.79 -11.81
N SER A 2 31.06 20.96 -10.50
CA SER A 2 29.95 20.44 -9.70
C SER A 2 28.67 21.15 -10.14
N PRO A 3 27.52 20.47 -10.28
CA PRO A 3 26.27 21.16 -10.56
C PRO A 3 25.99 22.12 -9.41
N THR A 4 25.90 23.41 -9.72
CA THR A 4 25.32 24.42 -8.82
C THR A 4 23.91 23.98 -8.44
N LYS A 5 23.48 24.25 -7.20
CA LYS A 5 22.07 24.11 -6.78
C LYS A 5 21.19 24.85 -7.79
N GLU A 6 20.69 24.14 -8.79
CA GLU A 6 19.53 24.59 -9.53
C GLU A 6 18.41 24.68 -8.49
N ASP A 7 17.67 25.78 -8.49
CA ASP A 7 16.48 25.93 -7.67
C ASP A 7 15.45 24.91 -8.19
N ILE A 8 15.57 23.67 -7.72
CA ILE A 8 14.65 22.59 -8.04
C ILE A 8 13.34 22.95 -7.34
N HIS A 9 12.41 23.55 -8.09
CA HIS A 9 11.06 23.76 -7.63
C HIS A 9 10.35 22.42 -7.59
N PHE A 10 9.96 21.99 -6.39
CA PHE A 10 9.06 20.86 -6.22
C PHE A 10 7.61 21.36 -6.37
N ASP A 11 6.85 20.73 -7.27
CA ASP A 11 5.43 21.06 -7.47
C ASP A 11 4.56 20.64 -6.27
N ASP A 12 4.99 19.63 -5.51
CA ASP A 12 4.29 19.08 -4.35
C ASP A 12 5.21 18.95 -3.14
N ASP A 13 4.74 19.42 -1.99
CA ASP A 13 5.41 19.26 -0.69
C ASP A 13 4.61 18.27 0.18
N ALA A 14 4.83 16.97 -0.07
CA ALA A 14 4.26 15.88 0.71
C ALA A 14 5.36 15.26 1.59
N PRO A 15 5.18 15.18 2.92
CA PRO A 15 6.23 14.71 3.81
C PRO A 15 6.52 13.22 3.66
N ILE A 16 5.57 12.43 3.14
CA ILE A 16 5.76 11.02 2.80
C ILE A 16 5.23 10.75 1.39
N LEU A 17 6.10 10.27 0.50
CA LEU A 17 5.74 9.71 -0.80
C LEU A 17 5.70 8.19 -0.73
N ILE A 18 4.56 7.59 -1.10
CA ILE A 18 4.36 6.14 -1.22
C ILE A 18 4.30 5.77 -2.69
N VAL A 19 5.24 4.96 -3.15
CA VAL A 19 5.31 4.49 -4.54
C VAL A 19 4.66 3.11 -4.65
N GLY A 20 3.50 3.06 -5.30
CA GLY A 20 2.72 1.84 -5.53
C GLY A 20 1.44 1.77 -4.70
N GLY A 21 0.30 1.63 -5.36
CA GLY A 21 -1.04 1.47 -4.79
C GLY A 21 -1.50 0.01 -4.74
N GLY A 22 -0.58 -0.92 -4.50
CA GLY A 22 -0.90 -2.31 -4.18
C GLY A 22 -1.30 -2.49 -2.71
N PRO A 23 -1.46 -3.75 -2.24
CA PRO A 23 -1.94 -4.01 -0.89
C PRO A 23 -1.02 -3.42 0.19
N CYS A 24 0.30 -3.51 0.02
CA CYS A 24 1.26 -2.96 0.97
C CYS A 24 1.23 -1.42 1.02
N GLY A 25 1.18 -0.75 -0.13
CA GLY A 25 1.16 0.72 -0.19
C GLY A 25 -0.13 1.32 0.34
N LEU A 26 -1.27 0.71 0.01
CA LEU A 26 -2.57 1.10 0.56
C LEU A 26 -2.65 0.85 2.08
N LEU A 27 -2.12 -0.27 2.57
CA LEU A 27 -2.07 -0.54 4.00
C LEU A 27 -1.18 0.47 4.73
N LEU A 28 0.00 0.79 4.19
CA LEU A 28 0.89 1.80 4.77
C LEU A 28 0.20 3.16 4.85
N ALA A 29 -0.40 3.62 3.75
CA ALA A 29 -1.16 4.87 3.71
C ALA A 29 -2.27 4.87 4.77
N TYR A 30 -3.00 3.75 4.92
CA TYR A 30 -4.03 3.59 5.93
C TYR A 30 -3.49 3.67 7.36
N LEU A 31 -2.38 3.00 7.67
CA LEU A 31 -1.78 3.02 9.00
C LEU A 31 -1.28 4.43 9.36
N LEU A 32 -0.61 5.13 8.45
CA LEU A 32 -0.19 6.53 8.63
C LEU A 32 -1.41 7.44 8.90
N ALA A 33 -2.48 7.25 8.13
CA ALA A 33 -3.75 7.96 8.34
C ALA A 33 -4.37 7.71 9.71
N GLN A 34 -4.21 6.51 10.29
CA GLN A 34 -4.72 6.20 11.62
C GLN A 34 -3.80 6.73 12.72
N LEU A 35 -2.48 6.66 12.56
CA LEU A 35 -1.53 7.22 13.51
C LEU A 35 -1.73 8.73 13.67
N GLY A 36 -1.92 9.46 12.56
CA GLY A 36 -2.25 10.89 12.58
C GLY A 36 -3.59 11.23 13.25
N ARG A 37 -4.47 10.24 13.50
CA ARG A 37 -5.73 10.42 14.24
C ARG A 37 -5.61 10.14 15.74
N TYR A 38 -4.69 9.27 16.15
CA TYR A 38 -4.61 8.76 17.53
C TYR A 38 -3.51 9.40 18.37
N GLY A 39 -2.52 10.04 17.76
CA GLY A 39 -1.42 10.62 18.53
C GLY A 39 -0.87 11.86 17.88
N VAL A 40 -1.52 13.01 18.11
CA VAL A 40 -0.81 14.29 17.98
C VAL A 40 -1.42 15.38 18.85
N ASN A 41 -0.63 15.97 19.75
CA ASN A 41 -1.02 17.11 20.59
C ASN A 41 -0.75 18.48 19.91
N THR A 42 -0.22 18.46 18.68
CA THR A 42 0.29 19.61 17.90
C THR A 42 -0.03 19.45 16.41
N LEU A 43 -0.23 20.55 15.69
CA LEU A 43 -0.54 20.51 14.24
C LEU A 43 0.63 19.97 13.38
N ASP A 44 1.85 19.90 13.94
CA ASP A 44 3.07 19.55 13.22
C ASP A 44 3.32 18.04 13.07
N ASP A 45 2.69 17.16 13.87
CA ASP A 45 2.86 15.70 13.71
C ASP A 45 1.75 15.03 12.89
N VAL A 46 0.97 15.82 12.15
CA VAL A 46 0.04 15.30 11.14
C VAL A 46 0.81 14.78 9.94
N ILE A 47 0.96 13.46 9.86
CA ILE A 47 1.69 12.80 8.77
C ILE A 47 0.79 12.73 7.52
N ARG A 48 0.94 13.70 6.62
CA ARG A 48 0.34 13.65 5.28
C ARG A 48 1.10 12.68 4.38
N SER A 49 0.40 11.93 3.55
CA SER A 49 1.05 11.05 2.58
C SER A 49 0.45 11.20 1.19
N LEU A 50 1.32 11.15 0.20
CA LEU A 50 0.97 11.09 -1.21
C LEU A 50 1.28 9.69 -1.73
N LEU A 51 0.26 8.98 -2.21
CA LEU A 51 0.42 7.68 -2.85
C LEU A 51 0.33 7.84 -4.36
N CYS A 52 1.35 7.38 -5.10
CA CYS A 52 1.32 7.31 -6.55
C CYS A 52 1.18 5.85 -7.03
N GLU A 53 0.32 5.63 -8.02
CA GLU A 53 0.12 4.32 -8.64
C GLU A 53 0.19 4.46 -10.17
N ARG A 54 0.96 3.56 -10.78
CA ARG A 54 1.18 3.53 -12.24
C ARG A 54 -0.10 3.18 -12.99
N TYR A 55 -0.86 2.20 -12.52
CA TYR A 55 -1.97 1.62 -13.28
C TYR A 55 -3.34 2.25 -12.92
N PRO A 56 -4.21 2.53 -13.91
CA PRO A 56 -5.55 3.07 -13.67
C PRO A 56 -6.49 2.04 -13.02
N THR A 57 -6.38 0.78 -13.43
CA THR A 57 -7.20 -0.37 -13.02
C THR A 57 -6.32 -1.61 -12.87
N ARG A 58 -6.70 -2.51 -11.96
CA ARG A 58 -6.00 -3.79 -11.71
C ARG A 58 -6.62 -4.94 -12.50
N LEU A 59 -5.85 -6.02 -12.64
CA LEU A 59 -6.30 -7.29 -13.20
C LEU A 59 -7.20 -8.01 -12.18
N GLN A 60 -8.42 -8.34 -12.58
CA GLN A 60 -9.35 -9.10 -11.74
C GLN A 60 -8.95 -10.58 -11.73
N ARG A 61 -8.93 -11.20 -10.55
CA ARG A 61 -8.82 -12.65 -10.39
C ARG A 61 -9.93 -13.10 -9.44
N GLY A 62 -10.73 -14.07 -9.88
CA GLY A 62 -11.83 -14.61 -9.10
C GLY A 62 -11.37 -15.40 -7.88
N GLU A 63 -12.28 -15.56 -6.93
CA GLU A 63 -12.07 -16.30 -5.69
C GLU A 63 -11.94 -17.81 -5.93
N VAL A 64 -11.13 -18.48 -5.11
CA VAL A 64 -10.95 -19.94 -5.16
C VAL A 64 -11.18 -20.52 -3.76
N PHE A 65 -12.10 -21.48 -3.68
CA PHE A 65 -12.55 -22.08 -2.41
C PHE A 65 -12.00 -23.50 -2.16
N TRP A 66 -11.32 -24.08 -3.14
CA TRP A 66 -10.87 -25.47 -3.12
C TRP A 66 -9.46 -25.59 -3.68
N VAL A 67 -8.62 -26.41 -3.03
CA VAL A 67 -7.40 -26.92 -3.63
C VAL A 67 -7.77 -28.19 -4.38
N ASN A 68 -7.86 -28.12 -5.71
CA ASN A 68 -8.15 -29.28 -6.54
C ASN A 68 -6.83 -29.92 -7.01
N PHE A 69 -6.72 -31.24 -6.84
CA PHE A 69 -5.67 -32.05 -7.42
C PHE A 69 -6.18 -32.57 -8.75
N ILE A 70 -5.64 -32.10 -9.86
CA ILE A 70 -6.07 -32.46 -11.22
C ILE A 70 -4.88 -32.96 -12.03
N THR A 71 -5.10 -33.93 -12.92
CA THR A 71 -4.01 -34.48 -13.76
C THR A 71 -3.56 -33.49 -14.85
N SER A 72 -4.48 -32.66 -15.33
CA SER A 72 -4.25 -31.52 -16.22
C SER A 72 -5.41 -30.54 -16.10
N LEU A 73 -5.29 -29.33 -16.66
CA LEU A 73 -6.36 -28.30 -16.62
C LEU A 73 -7.70 -28.75 -17.23
N SER A 74 -7.66 -29.71 -18.16
CA SER A 74 -8.84 -30.37 -18.75
C SER A 74 -8.99 -31.84 -18.34
N GLY A 75 -8.14 -32.31 -17.41
CA GLY A 75 -8.01 -33.70 -17.03
C GLY A 75 -8.90 -34.12 -15.88
N ARG A 76 -8.62 -35.30 -15.33
CA ARG A 76 -9.40 -35.87 -14.23
C ARG A 76 -9.03 -35.22 -12.91
N GLN A 77 -10.03 -34.89 -12.10
CA GLN A 77 -9.84 -34.53 -10.69
C GLN A 77 -9.48 -35.79 -9.88
N VAL A 78 -8.29 -35.78 -9.30
CA VAL A 78 -7.74 -36.82 -8.42
C VAL A 78 -8.29 -36.69 -7.01
N GLY A 79 -8.48 -35.45 -6.54
CA GLY A 79 -9.02 -35.16 -5.21
C GLY A 79 -9.22 -33.67 -5.01
N ARG A 80 -9.79 -33.29 -3.87
CA ARG A 80 -9.84 -31.89 -3.44
C ARG A 80 -9.70 -31.79 -1.93
N LEU A 81 -9.04 -30.74 -1.49
CA LEU A 81 -9.03 -30.33 -0.09
C LEU A 81 -9.75 -28.99 0.05
N PRO A 82 -10.47 -28.78 1.15
CA PRO A 82 -10.92 -27.43 1.50
C PRO A 82 -9.70 -26.51 1.56
N TYR A 83 -9.79 -25.37 0.90
CA TYR A 83 -8.78 -24.33 1.01
C TYR A 83 -8.69 -23.88 2.48
N GLU A 84 -7.47 -23.64 2.98
CA GLU A 84 -7.14 -23.49 4.41
C GLU A 84 -8.19 -22.67 5.18
N ARG A 85 -8.92 -23.33 6.08
CA ARG A 85 -9.66 -22.69 7.14
C ARG A 85 -8.96 -23.06 8.43
N ILE A 86 -8.58 -22.05 9.18
CA ILE A 86 -8.15 -22.23 10.56
C ILE A 86 -9.28 -22.96 11.32
N ASP A 87 -8.93 -24.02 12.03
CA ASP A 87 -9.84 -24.74 12.93
C ASP A 87 -10.39 -23.75 13.99
N PRO A 88 -11.69 -23.75 14.31
CA PRO A 88 -12.24 -22.94 15.40
C PRO A 88 -11.44 -23.02 16.71
N GLU A 89 -10.81 -24.16 17.03
CA GLU A 89 -9.96 -24.34 18.22
C GLU A 89 -8.75 -23.40 18.25
N VAL A 90 -8.30 -22.91 17.10
CA VAL A 90 -7.19 -21.94 17.02
C VAL A 90 -7.60 -20.57 17.58
N LEU A 91 -8.89 -20.27 17.70
CA LEU A 91 -9.37 -19.06 18.39
C LEU A 91 -9.04 -19.07 19.89
N GLU A 92 -8.68 -20.22 20.46
CA GLU A 92 -8.11 -20.29 21.82
C GLU A 92 -6.72 -19.65 21.90
N SER A 93 -6.00 -19.55 20.76
CA SER A 93 -4.64 -19.01 20.67
C SER A 93 -4.56 -17.64 19.96
N ILE A 94 -5.49 -17.31 19.06
CA ILE A 94 -5.51 -16.02 18.34
C ILE A 94 -6.91 -15.40 18.35
N LEU A 95 -6.99 -14.06 18.46
CA LEU A 95 -8.24 -13.33 18.57
C LEU A 95 -9.09 -13.29 17.28
N MET A 96 -8.58 -13.78 16.15
CA MET A 96 -9.25 -13.69 14.84
C MET A 96 -8.86 -14.83 13.90
N MET A 97 -9.83 -15.32 13.11
CA MET A 97 -9.60 -16.32 12.07
C MET A 97 -8.81 -15.73 10.89
N ILE A 98 -8.15 -16.59 10.11
CA ILE A 98 -7.65 -16.20 8.78
C ILE A 98 -8.83 -16.12 7.82
N TYR A 99 -8.94 -14.98 7.13
CA TYR A 99 -9.91 -14.77 6.07
C TYR A 99 -9.19 -14.68 4.73
N ASN A 100 -9.75 -15.34 3.72
CA ASN A 100 -9.36 -15.08 2.35
C ASN A 100 -10.14 -13.87 1.87
N ILE A 101 -9.44 -12.84 1.42
CA ILE A 101 -10.02 -11.67 0.76
C ILE A 101 -9.29 -11.52 -0.57
N SER A 102 -10.04 -11.37 -1.66
CA SER A 102 -9.39 -11.12 -2.94
C SER A 102 -8.65 -9.78 -2.88
N GLN A 103 -7.50 -9.71 -3.53
CA GLN A 103 -6.72 -8.46 -3.57
C GLN A 103 -7.57 -7.27 -4.07
N PRO A 104 -8.43 -7.38 -5.12
CA PRO A 104 -9.28 -6.27 -5.53
C PRO A 104 -10.23 -5.77 -4.43
N GLU A 105 -10.85 -6.68 -3.67
CA GLU A 105 -11.75 -6.32 -2.58
C GLU A 105 -11.01 -5.67 -1.41
N PHE A 106 -9.82 -6.19 -1.07
CA PHE A 106 -8.96 -5.58 -0.05
C PHE A 106 -8.57 -4.15 -0.46
N GLU A 107 -8.05 -3.97 -1.69
CA GLU A 107 -7.62 -2.68 -2.19
C GLU A 107 -8.80 -1.70 -2.27
N GLU A 108 -9.98 -2.13 -2.72
CA GLU A 108 -11.20 -1.31 -2.76
C GLU A 108 -11.65 -0.90 -1.36
N LEU A 109 -11.67 -1.83 -0.40
CA LEU A 109 -12.05 -1.57 0.97
C LEU A 109 -11.15 -0.49 1.61
N VAL A 110 -9.83 -0.63 1.43
CA VAL A 110 -8.86 0.32 1.98
C VAL A 110 -8.96 1.66 1.26
N ALA A 111 -9.03 1.68 -0.08
CA ALA A 111 -9.16 2.90 -0.86
C ALA A 111 -10.43 3.69 -0.49
N LYS A 112 -11.57 3.02 -0.27
CA LYS A 112 -12.83 3.64 0.16
C LYS A 112 -12.76 4.24 1.57
N ARG A 113 -11.92 3.69 2.44
CA ARG A 113 -11.67 4.27 3.77
C ARG A 113 -10.74 5.48 3.68
N LEU A 114 -9.71 5.39 2.85
CA LEU A 114 -8.75 6.46 2.61
C LEU A 114 -9.38 7.66 1.88
N SER A 115 -10.32 7.45 0.96
CA SER A 115 -11.00 8.55 0.24
C SER A 115 -11.82 9.47 1.15
N LYS A 116 -12.11 9.03 2.38
CA LYS A 116 -12.77 9.84 3.41
C LYS A 116 -11.78 10.55 4.34
N ASN A 117 -10.49 10.36 4.13
CA ASN A 117 -9.43 10.89 4.96
C ASN A 117 -8.70 12.02 4.21
N ASN A 118 -8.57 13.19 4.83
CA ASN A 118 -7.89 14.35 4.27
C ASN A 118 -6.35 14.29 4.44
N LEU A 119 -5.82 13.27 5.11
CA LEU A 119 -4.39 13.08 5.33
C LEU A 119 -3.69 12.30 4.22
N VAL A 120 -4.46 11.71 3.31
CA VAL A 120 -3.93 10.83 2.25
C VAL A 120 -4.46 11.27 0.91
N GLU A 121 -3.54 11.58 0.00
CA GLU A 121 -3.84 11.84 -1.40
C GLU A 121 -3.42 10.62 -2.23
N ILE A 122 -4.31 10.14 -3.11
CA ILE A 122 -4.04 9.01 -4.00
C ILE A 122 -4.07 9.50 -5.45
N ARG A 123 -2.92 9.43 -6.13
CA ARG A 123 -2.76 9.76 -7.55
C ARG A 123 -2.54 8.50 -8.38
N LYS A 124 -3.53 8.16 -9.19
CA LYS A 124 -3.42 7.09 -10.20
C LYS A 124 -2.81 7.65 -11.49
N ASN A 125 -2.32 6.76 -12.36
CA ASN A 125 -1.63 7.12 -13.61
C ASN A 125 -0.36 7.96 -13.39
N HIS A 126 0.26 7.85 -12.21
CA HIS A 126 1.50 8.53 -11.87
C HIS A 126 2.60 7.50 -11.71
N LEU A 127 3.57 7.55 -12.62
CA LEU A 127 4.73 6.65 -12.61
C LEU A 127 5.87 7.35 -11.87
N PHE A 128 6.41 6.67 -10.87
CA PHE A 128 7.66 7.08 -10.26
C PHE A 128 8.83 6.81 -11.22
N VAL A 129 9.64 7.85 -11.50
CA VAL A 129 10.73 7.81 -12.48
C VAL A 129 12.11 7.77 -11.82
N GLY A 130 12.29 8.48 -10.70
CA GLY A 130 13.56 8.54 -9.99
C GLY A 130 13.47 9.35 -8.70
N LEU A 131 14.50 9.21 -7.86
CA LEU A 131 14.66 9.93 -6.60
C LEU A 131 16.07 10.51 -6.53
N VAL A 132 16.17 11.76 -6.08
CA VAL A 132 17.43 12.42 -5.75
C VAL A 132 17.39 12.78 -4.26
N ASP A 133 18.36 12.29 -3.51
CA ASP A 133 18.52 12.67 -2.11
C ASP A 133 19.36 13.96 -2.02
N VAL A 134 18.72 15.04 -1.59
CA VAL A 134 19.33 16.37 -1.48
C VAL A 134 20.03 16.62 -0.13
N SER A 135 19.95 15.68 0.83
CA SER A 135 20.60 15.80 2.14
C SER A 135 22.13 15.94 2.04
N TYR A 136 22.72 15.44 0.96
CA TYR A 136 24.16 15.52 0.69
C TYR A 136 24.61 16.83 -0.01
N LEU A 137 23.69 17.71 -0.39
CA LEU A 137 24.02 18.97 -1.10
C LEU A 137 24.32 20.15 -0.16
N GLY A 138 24.35 19.93 1.16
CA GLY A 138 24.52 20.97 2.20
C GLY A 138 25.94 21.18 2.73
N GLY A 139 26.91 20.33 2.38
CA GLY A 139 28.28 20.43 2.91
C GLY A 139 29.18 21.27 2.02
N TYR A 140 29.20 22.59 2.19
CA TYR A 140 30.33 23.53 1.99
C TYR A 140 29.76 24.95 1.93
N ASN A 141 29.63 25.60 3.09
CA ASN A 141 29.60 27.07 3.19
C ASN A 141 30.17 27.44 4.56
N ASN A 142 31.49 27.34 4.67
CA ASN A 142 32.26 28.13 5.63
C ASN A 142 33.00 29.17 4.78
N ASN A 143 32.53 30.41 4.81
CA ASN A 143 33.30 31.64 4.62
C ASN A 143 32.50 32.80 5.20
#